data_AF-A0A6P8N8G9-F1
#
_entry.id   AF-A0A6P8N8G9-F1
#
_cell.length_a   1.000
_cell.length_b   1.000
_cell.length_c   1.000
_cell.angle_alpha   90.00
_cell.angle_beta   90.00
_cell.angle_gamma   90.00
#
_symmetry.space_group_name_H-M   'P 1'
#
loop_
_entity.id
_entity.type
_entity.pdbx_description
1 polymer ?
#
loop_
_entity_poly.entity_id
_entity_poly.type
_entity_poly.pdbx_seq_one_letter_code
_entity_poly.pdbx_strand_id
1 'polypeptide(L)'
;MGWRRNGRRKAKSLEVGCCLGETFLPACAELHRYLKNVHFKNLLGDDIFFDENGDLPMEYSITNLIFLPNGMQQHEIVGGYKPYAAPGEDFTINDNMIVWDAEFTQTPPESKCSQSCAPGYRKLTKEGKPVCCYDCIPCPSGEISNETG
;
A
#
# COMPACT_ATOMS: atom_id res chain seq x y z
N MET A 1 11.13 -18.39 -20.99
CA MET A 1 11.43 -18.88 -19.62
C MET A 1 10.15 -18.81 -18.81
N GLY A 2 9.46 -19.93 -18.64
CA GLY A 2 8.13 -19.99 -18.02
C GLY A 2 8.23 -20.28 -16.52
N TRP A 3 7.55 -19.48 -15.70
CA TRP A 3 7.39 -19.75 -14.27
C TRP A 3 6.21 -20.69 -14.07
N ARG A 4 6.51 -21.94 -13.69
CA ARG A 4 5.51 -22.89 -13.20
C ARG A 4 5.00 -22.39 -11.84
N ARG A 5 3.70 -22.10 -11.73
CA ARG A 5 3.02 -21.97 -10.44
C ARG A 5 2.82 -23.37 -9.86
N ASN A 6 3.78 -23.81 -9.05
CA ASN A 6 3.64 -25.04 -8.26
C ASN A 6 3.40 -24.68 -6.79
N GLY A 7 2.33 -25.26 -6.23
CA GLY A 7 2.16 -25.47 -4.80
C GLY A 7 1.64 -24.27 -4.02
N ARG A 8 0.33 -24.24 -3.79
CA ARG A 8 -0.30 -23.50 -2.70
C ARG A 8 0.19 -24.12 -1.38
N ARG A 9 1.37 -23.69 -0.90
CA ARG A 9 1.79 -23.92 0.48
C ARG A 9 0.76 -23.19 1.34
N LYS A 10 -0.13 -23.94 2.01
CA LYS A 10 -0.83 -23.41 3.17
C LYS A 10 0.26 -22.93 4.11
N ALA A 11 0.36 -21.63 4.34
CA ALA A 11 1.07 -21.13 5.49
C ALA A 11 0.41 -21.81 6.68
N LYS A 12 1.12 -22.74 7.33
CA LYS A 12 0.74 -23.11 8.68
C LYS A 12 0.86 -21.81 9.45
N SER A 13 -0.25 -21.33 9.99
CA SER A 13 -0.21 -20.34 11.05
C SER A 13 0.82 -20.87 12.05
N LEU A 14 1.93 -20.15 12.24
CA LEU A 14 2.74 -20.37 13.41
C LEU A 14 1.85 -19.95 14.56
N GLU A 15 1.18 -20.91 15.20
CA GLU A 15 0.74 -20.67 16.55
C GLU A 15 2.01 -20.38 17.34
N VAL A 16 2.22 -19.10 17.68
CA VAL A 16 3.26 -18.69 18.60
C VAL A 16 2.85 -19.25 19.96
N GLY A 17 3.25 -20.50 20.21
CA GLY A 17 3.03 -21.19 21.47
C GLY A 17 4.01 -20.69 22.52
N CYS A 18 3.50 -20.42 23.71
CA CYS A 18 4.30 -20.00 24.87
C CYS A 18 4.95 -21.24 25.49
N CYS A 19 6.22 -21.47 25.18
CA CYS A 19 6.99 -22.61 25.67
C CYS A 19 8.15 -22.15 26.54
N LEU A 20 8.39 -22.81 27.68
CA LEU A 20 9.71 -22.82 28.33
C LEU A 20 10.42 -24.10 27.89
N GLY A 21 11.28 -24.02 26.88
CA GLY A 21 11.84 -25.22 26.23
C GLY A 21 10.75 -26.02 25.51
N GLU A 22 10.57 -27.30 25.86
CA GLU A 22 9.53 -28.18 25.30
C GLU A 22 8.23 -28.23 26.12
N THR A 23 8.17 -27.52 27.25
CA THR A 23 7.00 -27.54 28.13
C THR A 23 5.99 -26.44 27.80
N PHE A 24 4.73 -26.85 27.63
CA PHE A 24 3.60 -25.94 27.46
C PHE A 24 3.17 -25.36 28.82
N LEU A 25 3.17 -24.03 28.94
CA LEU A 25 2.80 -23.32 30.15
C LEU A 25 1.29 -23.01 30.16
N PRO A 26 0.46 -23.64 31.02
CA PRO A 26 -0.98 -23.40 31.07
C PRO A 26 -1.33 -21.94 31.45
N ALA A 27 -0.48 -21.28 32.24
CA ALA A 27 -0.64 -19.87 32.58
C ALA A 27 -0.58 -18.94 31.34
N CYS A 28 0.21 -19.29 30.32
CA CYS A 28 0.25 -18.51 29.09
C CYS A 28 -1.02 -18.68 28.26
N ALA A 29 -1.62 -19.88 28.24
CA ALA A 29 -2.87 -20.12 27.53
C ALA A 29 -4.01 -19.30 28.15
N GLU A 30 -4.02 -19.20 29.48
CA GLU A 30 -4.98 -18.39 30.21
C GLU A 30 -4.75 -16.89 29.95
N LEU A 31 -3.51 -16.40 29.99
CA LEU A 31 -3.17 -15.01 29.64
C LEU A 31 -3.55 -14.66 28.20
N HIS A 32 -3.23 -15.53 27.23
CA HIS A 32 -3.56 -15.34 25.82
C HIS A 32 -5.06 -15.20 25.59
N ARG A 33 -5.88 -15.98 26.31
CA ARG A 33 -7.34 -15.88 26.25
C ARG A 33 -7.84 -14.49 26.69
N TYR A 34 -7.22 -13.89 27.71
CA TYR A 34 -7.56 -12.53 28.12
C TYR A 34 -7.09 -11.50 27.09
N LEU A 35 -5.83 -11.59 26.63
CA LEU A 35 -5.26 -10.66 25.66
C LEU A 35 -6.04 -10.59 24.34
N LYS A 36 -6.52 -11.73 23.84
CA LYS A 36 -7.36 -11.80 22.62
C LYS A 36 -8.66 -11.00 22.69
N ASN A 37 -9.18 -10.75 23.90
CA ASN A 37 -10.47 -10.08 24.11
C ASN A 37 -10.31 -8.73 24.81
N VAL A 38 -9.11 -8.16 24.80
CA VAL A 38 -8.86 -6.82 25.35
C VAL A 38 -9.55 -5.80 24.47
N HIS A 39 -10.40 -4.98 25.08
CA HIS A 39 -10.96 -3.78 24.48
C HIS A 39 -10.99 -2.68 25.54
N PHE A 40 -10.21 -1.63 25.36
CA PHE A 40 -10.16 -0.48 26.27
C PHE A 40 -9.83 0.80 25.49
N LYS A 41 -10.07 1.95 26.12
CA LYS A 41 -9.61 3.24 25.60
C LYS A 41 -8.27 3.62 26.21
N ASN A 42 -7.31 4.04 25.40
CA ASN A 42 -6.02 4.55 25.88
C ASN A 42 -6.17 5.97 26.49
N LEU A 43 -5.06 6.57 26.92
CA LEU A 43 -5.04 7.93 27.49
C LEU A 43 -5.42 9.04 26.50
N LEU A 44 -5.35 8.75 25.19
CA LEU A 44 -5.72 9.66 24.11
C LEU A 44 -7.19 9.49 23.68
N GLY A 45 -7.89 8.49 24.22
CA GLY A 45 -9.29 8.17 23.90
C GLY A 45 -9.48 7.17 22.76
N ASP A 46 -8.38 6.66 22.19
CA ASP A 46 -8.39 5.70 21.08
C ASP A 46 -8.82 4.33 21.59
N ASP A 47 -9.66 3.64 20.81
CA ASP A 47 -10.08 2.27 21.06
C ASP A 47 -8.94 1.29 20.71
N ILE A 48 -8.44 0.60 21.73
CA ILE A 48 -7.43 -0.46 21.61
C ILE A 48 -8.13 -1.81 21.72
N PHE A 49 -8.13 -2.55 20.61
CA PHE A 49 -8.63 -3.92 20.51
C PHE A 49 -7.80 -4.70 19.49
N PHE A 50 -7.93 -6.03 19.49
CA PHE A 50 -7.30 -6.89 18.48
C PHE A 50 -8.37 -7.46 17.54
N ASP A 51 -8.07 -7.52 16.25
CA ASP A 51 -8.93 -8.21 15.27
C ASP A 51 -8.84 -9.74 15.41
N GLU A 52 -9.55 -10.49 14.55
CA GLU A 52 -9.55 -11.96 14.57
C GLU A 52 -8.15 -12.58 14.36
N ASN A 53 -7.23 -11.85 13.72
CA ASN A 53 -5.86 -12.27 13.47
C ASN A 53 -4.90 -11.89 14.62
N GLY A 54 -5.36 -11.07 15.57
CA GLY A 54 -4.53 -10.54 16.64
C GLY A 54 -3.83 -9.23 16.27
N ASP A 55 -4.27 -8.55 15.21
CA ASP A 55 -3.71 -7.28 14.76
C ASP A 55 -4.44 -6.10 15.42
N LEU A 56 -3.68 -5.06 15.76
CA LEU A 56 -4.24 -3.82 16.27
C LEU A 56 -4.78 -2.96 15.11
N PRO A 57 -5.92 -2.28 15.28
CA PRO A 57 -6.45 -1.35 14.31
C PRO A 57 -5.68 -0.04 14.32
N MET A 58 -4.41 -0.08 13.91
CA MET A 58 -3.55 1.10 13.91
C MET A 58 -3.84 1.98 12.70
N GLU A 59 -3.94 3.28 12.96
CA GLU A 59 -3.86 4.30 11.93
C GLU A 59 -2.40 4.55 11.57
N TYR A 60 -2.13 4.81 10.29
CA TYR A 60 -0.79 5.08 9.77
C TYR A 60 -0.69 6.55 9.38
N SER A 61 0.40 7.21 9.76
CA SER A 61 0.75 8.52 9.22
C SER A 61 1.58 8.36 7.94
N ILE A 62 1.23 9.14 6.91
CA ILE A 62 2.01 9.24 5.68
C ILE A 62 2.92 10.46 5.82
N THR A 63 4.22 10.23 5.67
CA THR A 63 5.24 11.25 5.94
C THR A 63 6.07 11.52 4.69
N ASN A 64 6.22 12.79 4.33
CA ASN A 64 7.13 13.24 3.29
C ASN A 64 8.53 13.49 3.89
N LEU A 65 9.56 12.89 3.29
CA LEU A 65 10.96 13.10 3.67
C LEU A 65 11.54 14.23 2.83
N ILE A 66 11.83 15.36 3.48
CA ILE A 66 12.34 16.57 2.85
C ILE A 66 13.83 16.69 3.12
N PHE A 67 14.60 16.94 2.06
CA PHE A 67 16.02 17.26 2.15
C PHE A 67 16.19 18.78 2.11
N LEU A 68 16.65 19.34 3.23
CA LEU A 68 16.91 20.77 3.34
C LEU A 68 18.27 21.11 2.70
N PRO A 69 18.48 22.37 2.21
CA PRO A 69 19.74 22.79 1.60
C PRO A 69 20.98 22.64 2.51
N ASN A 70 20.77 22.59 3.82
CA ASN A 70 21.81 22.37 4.83
C ASN A 70 22.17 20.88 5.03
N GLY A 71 21.60 19.98 4.22
CA GLY A 71 21.82 18.53 4.30
C GLY A 71 21.01 17.82 5.37
N MET A 72 20.16 18.54 6.11
CA MET A 72 19.30 17.94 7.12
C MET A 72 18.07 17.28 6.49
N GLN A 73 17.63 16.19 7.12
CA GLN A 73 16.38 15.52 6.79
C GLN A 73 15.26 16.02 7.71
N GLN A 74 14.13 16.35 7.13
CA GLN A 74 12.92 16.74 7.83
C GLN A 74 11.77 15.82 7.41
N HIS A 75 10.97 15.40 8.39
CA HIS A 75 9.82 14.53 8.19
C HIS A 75 8.56 15.33 8.44
N GLU A 76 7.74 15.51 7.40
CA GLU A 76 6.46 16.19 7.51
C GLU A 76 5.32 15.20 7.31
N ILE A 77 4.36 15.17 8.23
CA ILE A 77 3.14 14.35 8.05
C ILE A 77 2.27 15.04 7.02
N VAL A 78 2.04 14.36 5.89
CA VAL A 78 1.27 14.89 4.75
C VAL A 78 -0.07 14.17 4.57
N GLY A 79 -0.34 13.15 5.36
CA GLY A 79 -1.57 12.38 5.24
C GLY A 79 -1.66 11.25 6.25
N GLY A 80 -2.66 10.40 6.07
CA GLY A 80 -2.87 9.23 6.90
C GLY A 80 -3.70 8.16 6.23
N TYR A 81 -3.55 6.93 6.72
CA TYR A 81 -4.29 5.77 6.28
C TYR A 81 -4.94 5.06 7.47
N LYS A 82 -6.25 4.82 7.39
CA LYS A 82 -7.09 4.22 8.41
C LYS A 82 -7.71 2.93 7.84
N PRO A 83 -7.13 1.75 8.10
CA PRO A 83 -7.54 0.51 7.44
C PRO A 83 -9.00 0.09 7.67
N TYR A 84 -9.62 0.59 8.75
CA TYR A 84 -10.96 0.20 9.20
C TYR A 84 -12.01 1.30 8.99
N ALA A 85 -11.65 2.42 8.35
CA ALA A 85 -12.60 3.47 8.01
C ALA A 85 -13.50 3.03 6.83
N ALA A 86 -14.58 3.78 6.59
CA ALA A 86 -15.43 3.54 5.44
C ALA A 86 -14.64 3.77 4.13
N PRO A 87 -15.00 3.08 3.02
CA PRO A 87 -14.35 3.30 1.73
C PRO A 87 -14.37 4.77 1.33
N GLY A 88 -13.21 5.35 1.05
CA GLY A 88 -13.04 6.77 0.70
C GLY A 88 -12.73 7.68 1.89
N GLU A 89 -12.84 7.20 3.13
CA GLU A 89 -12.37 7.87 4.35
C GLU A 89 -11.10 7.20 4.92
N ASP A 90 -10.71 6.08 4.32
CA ASP A 90 -9.56 5.26 4.69
C ASP A 90 -8.22 5.88 4.31
N PHE A 91 -8.19 6.82 3.35
CA PHE A 91 -6.96 7.45 2.89
C PHE A 91 -7.12 8.95 2.77
N THR A 92 -6.17 9.69 3.34
CA THR A 92 -6.08 11.14 3.23
C THR A 92 -4.66 11.56 2.84
N ILE A 93 -4.53 12.49 1.90
CA ILE A 93 -3.27 13.09 1.52
C ILE A 93 -3.48 14.56 1.19
N ASN A 94 -2.59 15.42 1.67
CA ASN A 94 -2.58 16.84 1.37
C ASN A 94 -1.43 17.14 0.41
N ASP A 95 -1.74 17.14 -0.88
CA ASP A 95 -0.75 17.34 -1.95
C ASP A 95 -0.01 18.68 -1.83
N ASN A 96 -0.65 19.71 -1.26
CA ASN A 96 -0.02 21.03 -1.06
C ASN A 96 1.09 21.02 0.00
N MET A 97 1.13 20.00 0.87
CA MET A 97 2.18 19.83 1.88
C MET A 97 3.34 18.96 1.39
N ILE A 98 3.18 18.29 0.25
CA ILE A 98 4.23 17.46 -0.32
C ILE A 98 5.26 18.35 -1.00
N VAL A 99 6.48 18.33 -0.47
CA VAL A 99 7.63 18.96 -1.12
C VAL A 99 8.33 17.90 -1.96
N TRP A 100 8.25 18.06 -3.27
CA TRP A 100 8.95 17.23 -4.24
C TRP A 100 10.39 17.70 -4.42
N ASP A 101 11.28 16.77 -4.77
CA ASP A 101 12.66 17.10 -5.07
C ASP A 101 12.76 18.06 -6.27
N ALA A 102 13.66 19.05 -6.17
CA ALA A 102 13.89 20.04 -7.22
C ALA A 102 14.52 19.43 -8.49
N GLU A 103 15.07 18.22 -8.41
CA GLU A 103 15.56 17.48 -9.57
C GLU A 103 14.44 17.02 -10.53
N PHE A 104 13.18 16.98 -10.07
CA PHE A 104 12.07 16.64 -10.94
C PHE A 104 11.72 17.80 -11.89
N THR A 105 11.60 17.50 -13.18
CA THR A 105 11.21 18.48 -14.21
C THR A 105 9.72 18.85 -14.17
N GLN A 106 8.91 18.04 -13.49
CA GLN A 106 7.48 18.24 -13.28
C GLN A 106 7.11 17.77 -11.88
N THR A 107 6.27 18.54 -11.19
CA THR A 107 5.77 18.22 -9.84
C THR A 107 4.24 18.26 -9.83
N PRO A 108 3.55 17.17 -9.40
CA PRO A 108 4.09 15.86 -9.05
C PRO A 108 4.72 15.13 -10.27
N PRO A 109 5.72 14.25 -10.05
CA PRO A 109 6.39 13.54 -11.13
C PRO A 109 5.46 12.51 -11.78
N GLU A 110 5.54 12.38 -13.10
CA GLU A 110 4.84 11.31 -13.82
C GLU A 110 5.62 10.00 -13.76
N SER A 111 4.99 8.97 -13.19
CA SER A 111 5.54 7.59 -13.16
C SER A 111 4.79 6.68 -14.14
N LYS A 112 4.76 7.06 -15.42
CA LYS A 112 4.09 6.29 -16.50
C LYS A 112 5.13 5.59 -17.37
N CYS A 113 4.87 4.34 -17.74
CA CYS A 113 5.71 3.60 -18.68
C CYS A 113 5.54 4.07 -20.14
N SER A 114 4.30 4.40 -20.50
CA SER A 114 3.90 4.89 -21.80
C SER A 114 3.01 6.11 -21.63
N GLN A 115 3.18 7.10 -22.51
CA GLN A 115 2.29 8.24 -22.59
C GLN A 115 0.91 7.82 -23.11
N SER A 116 -0.13 8.56 -22.73
CA SER A 116 -1.49 8.31 -23.21
C SER A 116 -1.56 8.50 -24.72
N CYS A 117 -2.26 7.60 -25.40
CA CYS A 117 -2.50 7.67 -26.83
C CYS A 117 -3.53 8.75 -27.14
N ALA A 118 -3.22 9.60 -28.11
CA ALA A 118 -4.15 10.61 -28.61
C ALA A 118 -5.32 9.98 -29.38
N PRO A 119 -6.44 10.70 -29.56
CA PRO A 119 -7.53 10.28 -30.44
C PRO A 119 -7.02 9.88 -31.84
N GLY A 120 -7.60 8.82 -32.40
CA GLY A 120 -7.14 8.18 -33.64
C GLY A 120 -6.06 7.12 -33.45
N TYR A 121 -5.49 6.97 -32.24
CA TYR A 121 -4.54 5.92 -31.91
C TYR A 121 -5.12 4.95 -30.88
N ARG A 122 -4.71 3.68 -30.98
CA ARG A 122 -5.02 2.61 -30.04
C ARG A 122 -3.75 2.09 -29.39
N LYS A 123 -3.90 1.53 -28.19
CA LYS A 123 -2.81 0.88 -27.45
C LYS A 123 -2.46 -0.46 -28.10
N LEU A 124 -1.17 -0.71 -28.27
CA LEU A 124 -0.61 -2.01 -28.62
C LEU A 124 0.30 -2.47 -27.49
N THR A 125 -0.05 -3.57 -26.83
CA THR A 125 0.77 -4.14 -25.76
C THR A 125 2.13 -4.57 -26.29
N LYS A 126 3.19 -4.19 -25.59
CA LYS A 126 4.57 -4.62 -25.92
C LYS A 126 4.79 -6.05 -25.46
N GLU A 127 5.19 -6.92 -26.37
CA GLU A 127 5.53 -8.30 -26.03
C GLU A 127 6.70 -8.32 -25.03
N GLY A 128 6.57 -9.13 -23.97
CA GLY A 128 7.58 -9.23 -22.91
C GLY A 128 7.63 -8.04 -21.93
N LYS A 129 6.72 -7.06 -22.03
CA LYS A 129 6.60 -5.93 -21.08
C LYS A 129 5.32 -6.01 -20.25
N PRO A 130 5.23 -5.31 -19.11
CA PRO A 130 3.99 -5.19 -18.33
C PRO A 130 2.86 -4.53 -19.13
N VAL A 131 1.61 -4.79 -18.73
CA VAL A 131 0.40 -4.29 -19.44
C VAL A 131 0.32 -2.76 -19.50
N CYS A 132 0.88 -2.04 -18.53
CA CYS A 132 0.94 -0.58 -18.53
C CYS A 132 1.93 0.01 -19.57
N CYS A 133 2.74 -0.83 -20.22
CA CYS A 133 3.70 -0.44 -21.24
C CYS A 133 3.18 -0.84 -22.63
N TYR A 134 2.84 0.15 -23.43
CA TYR A 134 2.25 -0.03 -24.76
C TYR A 134 2.82 0.98 -25.77
N ASP A 135 2.63 0.70 -27.05
CA ASP A 135 2.82 1.67 -28.13
C ASP A 135 1.46 2.22 -28.57
N CYS A 136 1.46 3.48 -29.03
CA CYS A 136 0.29 4.08 -29.66
C CYS A 136 0.41 3.88 -31.17
N ILE A 137 -0.50 3.08 -31.74
CA ILE A 137 -0.55 2.83 -33.19
C ILE A 137 -1.86 3.36 -33.77
N PRO A 138 -1.89 3.83 -35.02
CA PRO A 138 -3.10 4.36 -35.61
C PRO A 138 -4.21 3.30 -35.65
N CYS A 139 -5.45 3.76 -35.50
CA CYS A 139 -6.61 2.90 -35.71
C CYS A 139 -6.60 2.39 -37.16
N PRO A 140 -6.97 1.12 -37.40
CA PRO A 140 -7.14 0.61 -38.75
C PRO A 140 -8.31 1.33 -39.43
N SER A 141 -8.33 1.29 -40.77
CA SER A 141 -9.39 1.92 -41.55
C SER A 141 -10.78 1.44 -41.12
N GLY A 142 -11.67 2.38 -40.79
CA GLY A 142 -13.02 2.09 -40.33
C GLY A 142 -13.19 2.01 -38.81
N GLU A 143 -12.10 2.06 -38.04
CA GLU A 143 -12.14 2.16 -36.58
C GLU A 143 -11.80 3.58 -36.11
N ILE A 144 -12.34 3.98 -34.96
CA ILE A 144 -12.15 5.29 -34.36
C ILE A 144 -11.81 5.11 -32.88
N SER A 145 -10.82 5.88 -32.42
CA SER A 145 -10.56 6.14 -31.00
C SER A 145 -10.83 7.63 -30.75
N ASN A 146 -11.89 7.94 -30.01
CA ASN A 146 -12.37 9.30 -29.76
C ASN A 146 -11.82 9.90 -28.44
N GLU A 147 -11.23 9.06 -27.60
CA GLU A 147 -10.74 9.43 -26.28
C GLU A 147 -9.21 9.30 -26.20
N THR A 148 -8.60 10.10 -25.33
CA THR A 148 -7.19 9.98 -24.99
C THR A 148 -7.05 8.86 -23.95
N GLY A 149 -6.19 7.87 -24.20
CA GLY A 149 -6.09 6.67 -23.37
C GLY A 149 -4.67 6.26 -23.09
#